data_AF-A0AA42BQR6-F1
#
_entry.id   AF-A0AA42BQR6-F1
#
_cell.length_a   1.000
_cell.length_b   1.000
_cell.length_c   1.000
_cell.angle_alpha   90.00
_cell.angle_beta   90.00
_cell.angle_gamma   90.00
#
_symmetry.space_group_name_H-M   'P 1'
#
loop_
_entity.id
_entity.type
_entity.pdbx_description
1 polymer ?
#
loop_
_entity_poly.entity_id
_entity_poly.type
_entity_poly.pdbx_seq_one_letter_code
_entity_poly.pdbx_strand_id
1 'polypeptide(L)'
;MQYRRGVGLVYCSQFTNEEQAKQVLIDYVRERYPSAQDAELSFRTLSFEPGYRSQFWVKNCLSLGMSSGFVEPLEASAIAMVELGLRMLCEAFPHNKKHMEIVSKRYNSRFAYRW
;
A
#
# COMPACT_ATOMS: atom_id res chain seq x y z
N MET A 1 13.02 -10.72 -7.09
CA MET A 1 13.27 -12.04 -6.45
C MET A 1 13.91 -12.94 -7.48
N GLN A 2 15.00 -13.62 -7.12
CA GLN A 2 15.74 -14.49 -8.05
C GLN A 2 15.19 -15.93 -8.10
N TYR A 3 14.55 -16.41 -7.03
CA TYR A 3 14.16 -17.82 -6.89
C TYR A 3 12.65 -18.07 -6.75
N ARG A 4 11.83 -17.02 -6.72
CA ARG A 4 10.37 -17.17 -6.61
C ARG A 4 9.63 -16.01 -7.27
N ARG A 5 8.36 -16.24 -7.60
CA ARG A 5 7.41 -15.21 -8.04
C ARG A 5 6.39 -14.98 -6.93
N GLY A 6 6.04 -13.71 -6.68
CA GLY A 6 4.85 -13.37 -5.90
C GLY A 6 3.72 -13.13 -6.89
N VAL A 7 2.60 -13.81 -6.69
CA VAL A 7 1.38 -13.65 -7.50
C VAL A 7 0.23 -13.44 -6.54
N GLY A 8 -0.65 -12.49 -6.85
CA GLY A 8 -1.83 -12.20 -6.04
C GLY A 8 -2.98 -11.76 -6.93
N LEU A 9 -4.19 -12.01 -6.46
CA LEU A 9 -5.42 -11.54 -7.08
C LEU A 9 -6.06 -10.51 -6.15
N VAL A 10 -6.17 -9.27 -6.62
CA VAL A 10 -6.99 -8.25 -5.96
C VAL A 10 -8.41 -8.40 -6.50
N TYR A 11 -9.39 -8.47 -5.60
CA TYR A 11 -10.79 -8.65 -5.95
C TYR A 11 -11.70 -7.83 -5.05
N CYS A 12 -12.91 -7.54 -5.53
CA CYS A 12 -13.94 -6.86 -4.76
C CYS A 12 -14.93 -7.89 -4.19
N SER A 13 -15.04 -7.94 -2.86
CA SER A 13 -15.90 -8.90 -2.14
C SER A 13 -17.40 -8.75 -2.41
N GLN A 14 -17.83 -7.65 -3.04
CA GLN A 14 -19.21 -7.46 -3.48
C GLN A 14 -19.53 -8.24 -4.76
N PHE A 15 -18.52 -8.65 -5.53
CA PHE A 15 -18.70 -9.32 -6.83
C PHE A 15 -18.19 -10.77 -6.86
N THR A 16 -17.45 -11.21 -5.84
CA THR A 16 -16.94 -12.60 -5.73
C THR A 16 -16.64 -12.94 -4.27
N ASN A 17 -16.54 -14.24 -3.96
CA ASN A 17 -16.11 -14.73 -2.65
C ASN A 17 -14.66 -15.24 -2.67
N GLU A 18 -14.12 -15.56 -1.49
CA GLU A 18 -12.73 -15.99 -1.32
C GLU A 18 -12.44 -17.29 -2.07
N GLU A 19 -13.36 -18.26 -2.04
CA GLU A 19 -13.22 -19.55 -2.71
C GLU A 19 -13.11 -19.39 -4.23
N GLN A 20 -13.99 -18.57 -4.83
CA GLN A 20 -13.99 -18.26 -6.26
C GLN A 20 -12.72 -17.50 -6.67
N ALA A 21 -12.34 -16.47 -5.90
CA ALA A 21 -11.12 -15.71 -6.16
C ALA A 21 -9.86 -16.60 -6.08
N LYS A 22 -9.81 -17.50 -5.10
CA LYS A 22 -8.72 -18.46 -4.96
C LYS A 22 -8.65 -19.42 -6.16
N GLN A 23 -9.79 -19.90 -6.64
CA GLN A 23 -9.84 -20.77 -7.81
C GLN A 23 -9.32 -20.06 -9.07
N VAL A 24 -9.75 -18.81 -9.31
CA VAL A 24 -9.24 -17.98 -10.42
C VAL A 24 -7.72 -17.80 -10.32
N LEU A 25 -7.18 -17.56 -9.13
CA LEU A 25 -5.74 -17.43 -8.92
C LEU A 25 -4.99 -18.74 -9.17
N ILE A 26 -5.55 -19.89 -8.75
CA ILE A 26 -4.99 -21.22 -9.04
C ILE A 26 -4.92 -21.47 -10.54
N ASP A 27 -6.03 -21.22 -11.25
CA ASP A 27 -6.10 -21.47 -12.70
C ASP A 27 -5.12 -20.59 -13.46
N TYR A 28 -5.01 -19.31 -13.08
CA TYR A 28 -3.99 -18.40 -13.63
C TYR A 28 -2.55 -18.91 -13.38
N VAL A 29 -2.25 -19.40 -12.18
CA VAL A 29 -0.93 -19.93 -11.84
C VAL A 29 -0.61 -21.19 -12.65
N ARG A 30 -1.56 -22.12 -12.78
CA ARG A 30 -1.39 -23.35 -13.58
C ARG A 30 -1.13 -23.04 -15.05
N GLU A 31 -1.88 -22.11 -15.62
CA GLU A 31 -1.69 -21.69 -17.01
C GLU A 31 -0.32 -21.03 -17.21
N ARG A 32 0.08 -20.15 -16.30
CA ARG A 32 1.29 -19.32 -16.49
C ARG A 32 2.59 -19.95 -16.01
N TYR A 33 2.50 -20.89 -15.09
CA TYR A 33 3.62 -21.62 -14.50
C TYR A 33 3.33 -23.13 -14.44
N PRO A 34 3.35 -23.86 -15.58
CA PRO A 34 2.98 -25.29 -15.62
C PRO A 34 3.81 -26.22 -14.73
N SER A 35 5.00 -25.77 -14.31
CA SER A 35 5.88 -26.49 -13.37
C SER A 35 5.52 -26.28 -11.90
N ALA A 36 4.59 -25.37 -11.59
CA ALA A 36 4.15 -25.13 -10.23
C ALA A 36 3.24 -26.28 -9.76
N GLN A 37 3.62 -26.95 -8.68
CA GLN A 37 2.81 -28.03 -8.11
C GLN A 37 1.78 -27.44 -7.13
N ASP A 38 0.53 -27.92 -7.19
CA ASP A 38 -0.54 -27.43 -6.31
C ASP A 38 -0.19 -27.54 -4.82
N ALA A 39 0.54 -28.60 -4.42
CA ALA A 39 0.99 -28.83 -3.05
C ALA A 39 1.98 -27.76 -2.53
N GLU A 40 2.62 -27.01 -3.44
CA GLU A 40 3.57 -25.94 -3.10
C GLU A 40 2.89 -24.57 -3.00
N LEU A 41 1.62 -24.45 -3.43
CA LEU A 41 0.89 -23.19 -3.41
C LEU A 41 0.39 -22.88 -1.99
N SER A 42 0.95 -21.84 -1.39
CA SER A 42 0.44 -21.24 -0.15
C SER A 42 -0.32 -19.94 -0.46
N PHE A 43 -1.49 -19.79 0.14
CA PHE A 43 -2.37 -18.64 -0.06
C PHE A 43 -2.48 -17.84 1.23
N ARG A 44 -2.44 -16.52 1.09
CA ARG A 44 -2.71 -15.59 2.20
C ARG A 44 -3.77 -14.60 1.77
N THR A 45 -4.92 -14.67 2.41
CA THR A 45 -6.00 -13.70 2.22
C THR A 45 -5.73 -12.46 3.06
N LEU A 46 -5.84 -11.30 2.44
CA LEU A 46 -5.70 -10.00 3.09
C LEU A 46 -6.93 -9.16 2.74
N SER A 47 -7.63 -8.69 3.76
CA SER A 47 -8.67 -7.68 3.60
C SER A 47 -8.08 -6.30 3.90
N PHE A 48 -8.47 -5.32 3.11
CA PHE A 48 -8.13 -3.92 3.33
C PHE A 48 -9.27 -3.03 2.84
N GLU A 49 -9.38 -1.85 3.44
CA GLU A 49 -10.28 -0.80 2.99
C GLU A 49 -9.44 0.23 2.20
N PRO A 50 -9.67 0.39 0.88
CA PRO A 50 -8.91 1.34 0.08
C PRO A 50 -9.23 2.76 0.51
N GLY A 51 -8.20 3.56 0.79
CA GLY A 51 -8.36 4.95 1.20
C GLY A 51 -7.14 5.51 1.93
N TYR A 52 -7.32 6.71 2.50
CA TYR A 52 -6.26 7.44 3.19
C TYR A 52 -6.80 8.26 4.36
N ARG A 53 -5.91 8.66 5.26
CA ARG A 53 -6.25 9.53 6.40
C ARG A 53 -6.49 10.95 5.93
N SER A 54 -7.53 11.59 6.45
CA SER A 54 -7.82 13.01 6.18
C SER A 54 -6.68 13.96 6.58
N GLN A 55 -5.85 13.55 7.56
CA GLN A 55 -4.61 14.21 7.94
C GLN A 55 -3.50 13.18 8.12
N PHE A 56 -2.33 13.49 7.57
CA PHE A 56 -1.14 12.64 7.63
C PHE A 56 -0.23 13.01 8.80
N TRP A 57 -0.21 14.29 9.19
CA TRP A 57 0.57 14.83 10.29
C TRP A 57 -0.35 15.54 11.28
N VAL A 58 -0.40 15.06 12.53
CA VAL A 58 -1.19 15.63 13.63
C VAL A 58 -0.28 15.89 14.83
N LYS A 59 -0.19 17.16 15.26
CA LYS A 59 0.73 17.60 16.33
C LYS A 59 2.18 17.17 16.00
N ASN A 60 2.79 16.33 16.84
CA ASN A 60 4.13 15.79 16.68
C ASN A 60 4.14 14.36 16.10
N CYS A 61 3.00 13.84 15.63
CA CYS A 61 2.88 12.51 15.04
C CYS A 61 2.69 12.63 13.53
N LEU A 62 3.58 11.98 12.78
CA LEU A 62 3.47 11.83 11.33
C LEU A 62 3.23 10.36 10.99
N SER A 63 2.19 10.11 10.20
CA SER A 63 1.96 8.81 9.58
C SER A 63 2.80 8.67 8.30
N LEU A 64 3.29 7.46 8.05
CA LEU A 64 3.99 7.07 6.83
C LEU A 64 3.55 5.68 6.37
N GLY A 65 3.52 5.47 5.06
CA GLY A 65 3.14 4.19 4.45
C GLY A 65 1.71 3.78 4.77
N MET A 66 1.50 2.49 5.09
CA MET A 66 0.16 1.95 5.36
C MET A 66 -0.56 2.64 6.55
N SER A 67 0.17 3.30 7.45
CA SER A 67 -0.45 4.09 8.53
C SER A 67 -1.15 5.37 8.03
N SER A 68 -0.74 5.87 6.85
CA SER A 68 -1.28 7.04 6.17
C SER A 68 -2.44 6.71 5.24
N GLY A 69 -2.37 5.56 4.57
CA GLY A 69 -3.34 5.14 3.57
C GLY A 69 -2.83 3.95 2.77
N PHE A 70 -3.73 3.26 2.10
CA PHE A 70 -3.42 2.13 1.23
C PHE A 70 -4.49 2.01 0.14
N VAL A 71 -4.05 1.73 -1.08
CA VAL A 71 -4.88 1.35 -2.23
C VAL A 71 -4.27 0.13 -2.87
N GLU A 72 -5.00 -0.49 -3.79
CA GLU A 72 -4.50 -1.66 -4.50
C GLU A 72 -3.16 -1.37 -5.21
N PRO A 73 -2.23 -2.36 -5.26
CA PRO A 73 -0.87 -2.17 -5.73
C PRO A 73 -0.75 -2.14 -7.27
N LEU A 74 -1.75 -1.62 -7.99
CA LEU A 74 -1.80 -1.63 -9.45
C LEU A 74 -0.59 -0.91 -10.08
N GLU A 75 -0.21 0.23 -9.51
CA GLU A 75 0.90 1.08 -9.98
C GLU A 75 2.09 1.11 -8.99
N ALA A 76 2.18 0.11 -8.09
CA ALA A 76 3.23 0.03 -7.06
C ALA A 76 3.43 1.31 -6.21
N SER A 77 2.35 2.07 -5.98
CA SER A 77 2.38 3.41 -5.38
C SER A 77 2.78 3.44 -3.90
N ALA A 78 2.59 2.35 -3.16
CA ALA A 78 2.78 2.31 -1.71
C ALA A 78 4.20 2.71 -1.26
N ILE A 79 5.24 2.16 -1.89
CA ILE A 79 6.64 2.46 -1.54
C ILE A 79 7.02 3.87 -1.99
N ALA A 80 6.55 4.29 -3.17
CA ALA A 80 6.79 5.65 -3.67
C ALA A 80 6.24 6.72 -2.71
N MET A 81 5.04 6.49 -2.13
CA MET A 81 4.46 7.40 -1.14
C MET A 81 5.27 7.47 0.16
N VAL A 82 5.85 6.34 0.60
CA VAL A 82 6.78 6.32 1.75
C VAL A 82 8.02 7.14 1.45
N GLU A 83 8.64 6.94 0.29
CA GLU A 83 9.85 7.66 -0.12
C GLU A 83 9.62 9.17 -0.21
N LEU A 84 8.54 9.59 -0.89
CA LEU A 84 8.15 11.00 -0.99
C LEU A 84 7.90 11.62 0.40
N GLY A 85 7.27 10.85 1.30
CA GLY A 85 6.97 11.28 2.67
C GLY A 85 8.23 11.50 3.49
N LEU A 86 9.13 10.52 3.49
CA LEU A 86 10.43 10.60 4.18
C LEU A 86 11.29 11.72 3.61
N ARG A 87 11.38 11.84 2.29
CA ARG A 87 12.16 12.89 1.63
C ARG A 87 11.66 14.27 2.05
N MET A 88 10.35 14.51 2.03
CA MET A 88 9.78 15.79 2.46
C MET A 88 10.04 16.06 3.95
N LEU A 89 9.98 15.04 4.80
CA LEU A 89 10.31 15.19 6.22
C LEU A 89 11.79 15.56 6.41
N CYS A 90 12.72 14.90 5.71
CA CYS A 90 14.16 15.17 5.83
C CYS A 90 14.53 16.56 5.30
N GLU A 91 13.99 16.95 4.14
CA GLU A 91 14.27 18.26 3.52
C GLU A 91 13.69 19.44 4.33
N ALA A 92 12.61 19.21 5.08
CA ALA A 92 11.90 20.24 5.85
C ALA A 92 11.76 19.89 7.34
N PHE A 93 12.78 19.23 7.91
CA PHE A 93 12.69 18.75 9.28
C PHE A 93 12.47 19.92 10.26
N PRO A 94 11.46 19.86 11.14
CA PRO A 94 11.11 21.00 11.98
C PRO A 94 12.08 21.17 13.15
N HIS A 95 12.81 22.29 13.16
CA HIS A 95 13.73 22.66 14.24
C HIS A 95 13.05 23.09 15.56
N ASN A 96 11.78 23.48 15.52
CA ASN A 96 11.01 23.88 16.69
C ASN A 96 9.50 23.73 16.44
N LYS A 97 8.70 23.91 17.51
CA LYS A 97 7.24 23.75 17.45
C LYS A 97 6.55 24.69 16.45
N LYS A 98 6.95 25.96 16.38
CA LYS A 98 6.37 26.93 15.43
C LYS A 98 6.64 26.52 13.98
N HIS A 99 7.86 26.06 13.70
CA HIS A 99 8.22 25.54 12.38
C HIS A 99 7.43 24.26 12.03
N MET A 100 7.26 23.35 12.99
CA MET A 100 6.46 22.13 12.83
C MET A 100 5.01 22.41 12.41
N GLU A 101 4.39 23.45 12.97
CA GLU A 101 3.02 23.85 12.61
C GLU A 101 2.92 24.30 11.13
N ILE A 102 3.97 24.91 10.59
CA ILE A 102 4.03 25.32 9.17
C ILE A 102 4.27 24.11 8.27
N VAL A 103 5.26 23.28 8.62
CA VAL A 103 5.64 22.09 7.83
C VAL A 103 4.50 21.08 7.78
N SER A 104 3.84 20.79 8.92
CA SER A 104 2.73 19.85 8.98
C SER A 104 1.54 20.26 8.10
N LYS A 105 1.17 21.55 8.07
CA LYS A 105 0.12 22.07 7.18
C LYS A 105 0.48 21.86 5.70
N ARG A 106 1.73 22.15 5.33
CA ARG A 106 2.24 21.96 3.97
C ARG A 106 2.31 20.47 3.60
N TYR A 107 2.72 19.62 4.53
CA TYR A 107 2.75 18.17 4.35
C TYR A 107 1.34 17.65 4.10
N ASN A 108 0.39 17.97 4.98
CA ASN A 108 -1.00 17.55 4.84
C ASN A 108 -1.61 17.98 3.50
N SER A 109 -1.42 19.24 3.10
CA SER A 109 -1.95 19.75 1.84
C SER A 109 -1.36 19.03 0.62
N ARG A 110 -0.04 18.78 0.63
CA ARG A 110 0.64 18.10 -0.47
C ARG A 110 0.28 16.63 -0.58
N PHE A 111 0.17 15.93 0.54
CA PHE A 111 -0.19 14.52 0.53
C PHE A 111 -1.67 14.30 0.25
N ALA A 112 -2.55 15.21 0.68
CA ALA A 112 -3.96 15.17 0.30
C ALA A 112 -4.19 15.36 -1.21
N TYR A 113 -3.29 16.07 -1.92
CA TYR A 113 -3.34 16.19 -3.38
C TYR A 113 -2.80 14.96 -4.11
N ARG A 114 -1.92 14.18 -3.47
CA ARG A 114 -1.29 12.99 -4.07
C ARG A 114 -2.12 11.72 -3.92
N TRP A 115 -3.06 11.72 -2.97
CA TRP A 115 -4.05 10.68 -2.76
C TRP A 115 -5.34 11.07 -3.48
#